data_AF-A0A1H6FJR1-F1
#
_entry.id   AF-A0A1H6FJR1-F1
#
_cell.length_a   1.000
_cell.length_b   1.000
_cell.length_c   1.000
_cell.angle_alpha   90.00
_cell.angle_beta   90.00
_cell.angle_gamma   90.00
#
_symmetry.space_group_name_H-M   'P 1'
#
loop_
_entity.id
_entity.type
_entity.pdbx_description
1 polymer ?
#
loop_
_entity_poly.entity_id
_entity_poly.type
_entity_poly.pdbx_seq_one_letter_code
_entity_poly.pdbx_strand_id
1 'polypeptide(L)'
;MNKRERRALESYLRNVILHLLKWTYQPNFRGNSWRQSIRNGRIAIAKILRDSPSLKKEVASFIQDEYEAAVADAVDEIGLERKTFPASNPFSEQQICDKAFFPN
;
A
#
# COMPACT_ATOMS: atom_id res chain seq x y z
N MET A 1 -13.10 -16.89 8.95
CA MET A 1 -12.15 -15.99 8.26
C MET A 1 -10.82 -16.71 8.10
N ASN A 2 -10.26 -16.80 6.90
CA ASN A 2 -8.99 -17.48 6.65
C ASN A 2 -7.83 -16.58 7.06
N LYS A 3 -7.08 -16.98 8.10
CA LYS A 3 -5.94 -16.24 8.64
C LYS A 3 -4.84 -16.01 7.59
N ARG A 4 -4.72 -16.88 6.59
CA ARG A 4 -3.73 -16.76 5.51
C ARG A 4 -4.10 -15.64 4.53
N GLU A 5 -5.37 -15.54 4.16
CA GLU A 5 -5.85 -14.49 3.24
C GLU A 5 -5.77 -13.11 3.87
N ARG A 6 -6.10 -12.99 5.18
CA ARG A 6 -5.92 -11.74 5.94
C ARG A 6 -4.47 -11.27 5.91
N ARG A 7 -3.52 -12.13 6.30
CA ARG A 7 -2.08 -11.80 6.30
C ARG A 7 -1.55 -11.45 4.91
N ALA A 8 -2.03 -12.14 3.88
CA ALA A 8 -1.66 -11.83 2.50
C ALA A 8 -2.19 -10.45 2.09
N LEU A 9 -3.45 -10.13 2.43
CA LEU A 9 -4.05 -8.83 2.17
C LEU A 9 -3.29 -7.69 2.85
N GLU A 10 -2.99 -7.82 4.15
CA GLU A 10 -2.15 -6.90 4.91
C GLU A 10 -0.80 -6.65 4.22
N SER A 11 -0.09 -7.73 3.88
CA SER A 11 1.21 -7.64 3.20
C SER A 11 1.15 -6.92 1.85
N TYR A 12 0.10 -7.17 1.04
CA TYR A 12 -0.06 -6.47 -0.24
C TYR A 12 -0.46 -5.00 -0.03
N LEU A 13 -1.30 -4.69 0.95
CA LEU A 13 -1.67 -3.31 1.30
C LEU A 13 -0.42 -2.52 1.71
N ARG A 14 0.37 -3.05 2.64
CA ARG A 14 1.65 -2.45 3.07
C ARG A 14 2.57 -2.16 1.87
N ASN A 15 2.75 -3.14 0.99
CA ASN A 15 3.61 -3.00 -0.18
C ASN A 15 3.12 -1.90 -1.15
N VAL A 16 1.81 -1.83 -1.41
CA VAL A 16 1.23 -0.78 -2.24
C VAL A 16 1.42 0.59 -1.58
N ILE A 17 1.13 0.73 -0.29
CA ILE A 17 1.29 1.98 0.45
C ILE A 17 2.76 2.43 0.43
N LEU A 18 3.71 1.54 0.73
CA LEU A 18 5.15 1.80 0.66
C LEU A 18 5.56 2.36 -0.71
N HIS A 19 5.16 1.71 -1.80
CA HIS A 19 5.53 2.17 -3.13
C HIS A 19 4.83 3.47 -3.53
N LEU A 20 3.60 3.74 -3.05
CA LEU A 20 2.94 5.04 -3.23
C LEU A 20 3.66 6.16 -2.45
N LEU A 21 4.16 5.88 -1.24
CA LEU A 21 5.01 6.80 -0.48
C LEU A 21 6.31 7.08 -1.24
N LYS A 22 7.03 6.04 -1.67
CA LYS A 22 8.24 6.18 -2.49
C LYS A 22 7.96 6.98 -3.77
N TRP A 23 6.85 6.70 -4.44
CA TRP A 23 6.42 7.45 -5.62
C TRP A 23 6.22 8.94 -5.33
N THR A 24 5.63 9.27 -4.19
CA THR A 24 5.33 10.65 -3.79
C THR A 24 6.61 11.40 -3.39
N TYR A 25 7.45 10.80 -2.55
CA TYR A 25 8.59 11.48 -1.92
C TYR A 25 9.93 11.30 -2.65
N GLN A 26 9.99 10.43 -3.66
CA GLN A 26 11.17 10.23 -4.50
C GLN A 26 10.84 10.27 -6.00
N PRO A 27 10.41 11.43 -6.54
CA PRO A 27 10.02 11.56 -7.94
C PRO A 27 11.13 11.17 -8.93
N ASN A 28 12.39 11.42 -8.57
CA ASN A 28 13.57 11.11 -9.41
C ASN A 28 13.82 9.61 -9.58
N PHE A 29 13.24 8.76 -8.73
CA PHE A 29 13.41 7.30 -8.76
C PHE A 29 12.17 6.57 -9.26
N ARG A 30 11.15 7.30 -9.73
CA ARG A 30 9.94 6.74 -10.34
C ARG A 30 10.34 5.91 -11.57
N GLY A 31 10.13 4.60 -11.48
CA GLY A 31 10.51 3.66 -12.53
C GLY A 31 9.51 2.54 -12.74
N ASN A 32 9.74 1.74 -13.77
CA ASN A 32 8.88 0.61 -14.11
C ASN A 32 8.82 -0.42 -12.99
N SER A 33 9.91 -0.64 -12.25
CA SER A 33 9.92 -1.55 -11.09
C SER A 33 8.85 -1.17 -10.06
N TRP A 34 8.77 0.11 -9.67
CA TRP A 34 7.77 0.57 -8.69
C TRP A 34 6.35 0.52 -9.23
N ARG A 35 6.14 0.88 -10.50
CA ARG A 35 4.83 0.72 -11.16
C ARG A 35 4.38 -0.74 -11.13
N GLN A 36 5.30 -1.68 -11.38
CA GLN A 36 5.00 -3.11 -11.37
C GLN A 36 4.69 -3.62 -9.97
N SER A 37 5.43 -3.19 -8.93
CA SER A 37 5.11 -3.53 -7.53
C SER A 37 3.71 -3.06 -7.14
N ILE A 38 3.37 -1.80 -7.42
CA ILE A 38 2.03 -1.23 -7.15
C ILE A 38 0.95 -2.01 -7.90
N ARG A 39 1.15 -2.24 -9.20
CA ARG A 39 0.19 -2.96 -10.04
C ARG A 39 -0.04 -4.39 -9.54
N ASN A 40 1.04 -5.11 -9.22
CA ASN A 40 0.96 -6.49 -8.75
C ASN A 40 0.26 -6.59 -7.39
N GLY A 41 0.59 -5.70 -6.46
CA GLY A 41 -0.08 -5.59 -5.17
C GLY A 41 -1.59 -5.35 -5.32
N ARG A 42 -1.99 -4.38 -6.15
CA ARG A 42 -3.41 -4.09 -6.45
C ARG A 42 -4.15 -5.28 -7.06
N ILE A 43 -3.53 -6.00 -7.99
CA ILE A 43 -4.11 -7.22 -8.58
C ILE A 43 -4.32 -8.29 -7.52
N ALA A 44 -3.34 -8.49 -6.63
CA ALA A 44 -3.42 -9.48 -5.57
C ALA A 44 -4.49 -9.12 -4.52
N ILE A 45 -4.57 -7.85 -4.11
CA ILE A 45 -5.64 -7.32 -3.25
C ILE A 45 -7.01 -7.61 -3.88
N ALA A 46 -7.21 -7.22 -5.13
CA ALA A 46 -8.49 -7.43 -5.82
C ALA A 46 -8.87 -8.91 -5.92
N LYS A 47 -7.89 -9.79 -6.14
CA LYS A 47 -8.09 -11.24 -6.14
C LYS A 47 -8.54 -11.75 -4.78
N ILE A 48 -7.83 -11.39 -3.71
CA ILE A 48 -8.17 -11.81 -2.33
C ILE A 48 -9.56 -11.30 -1.95
N LEU A 49 -9.89 -10.04 -2.25
CA LEU A 49 -11.20 -9.48 -1.90
C LEU A 49 -12.36 -10.08 -2.70
N ARG A 50 -12.09 -10.57 -3.92
CA ARG A 50 -13.08 -11.31 -4.70
C ARG A 50 -13.30 -12.71 -4.11
N ASP A 51 -12.22 -13.39 -3.77
CA ASP A 51 -12.27 -14.77 -3.27
C ASP A 51 -12.75 -14.82 -1.79
N SER A 52 -12.54 -13.73 -1.03
CA SER A 52 -12.97 -13.53 0.37
C SER A 52 -13.72 -12.21 0.58
N PRO A 53 -14.99 -12.08 0.16
CA PRO A 53 -15.76 -10.83 0.26
C PRO A 53 -15.94 -10.28 1.68
N SER A 54 -15.89 -11.13 2.71
CA SER A 54 -15.99 -10.69 4.10
C SER A 54 -14.87 -9.74 4.51
N LEU A 55 -13.67 -9.90 3.92
CA LEU A 55 -12.51 -9.06 4.21
C LEU A 55 -12.66 -7.62 3.70
N LYS A 56 -13.58 -7.37 2.75
CA LYS A 56 -13.79 -6.02 2.20
C LYS A 56 -14.13 -4.99 3.28
N LYS A 57 -14.87 -5.40 4.31
CA LYS A 57 -15.26 -4.50 5.42
C LYS A 57 -14.09 -4.11 6.32
N GLU A 58 -13.00 -4.89 6.28
CA GLU A 58 -11.83 -4.70 7.14
C GLU A 58 -10.68 -3.98 6.43
N VAL A 59 -10.76 -3.80 5.10
CA VAL A 59 -9.70 -3.18 4.28
C VAL A 59 -9.29 -1.82 4.82
N ALA A 60 -10.26 -0.95 5.14
CA ALA A 60 -9.98 0.36 5.68
C ALA A 60 -9.20 0.31 7.00
N SER A 61 -9.51 -0.64 7.88
CA SER A 61 -8.78 -0.86 9.13
C SER A 61 -7.34 -1.33 8.84
N PHE A 62 -7.19 -2.32 7.96
CA PHE A 62 -5.87 -2.83 7.61
C PHE A 62 -4.99 -1.77 6.94
N ILE A 63 -5.56 -0.87 6.13
CA ILE A 63 -4.83 0.26 5.56
C ILE A 63 -4.26 1.17 6.66
N GLN A 64 -5.03 1.44 7.72
CA GLN A 64 -4.56 2.23 8.84
C GLN A 64 -3.44 1.52 9.61
N ASP A 65 -3.63 0.22 9.89
CA ASP A 65 -2.65 -0.60 10.61
C ASP A 65 -1.33 -0.73 9.82
N GLU A 66 -1.41 -0.95 8.51
CA GLU A 66 -0.24 -1.17 7.66
C GLU A 66 0.45 0.12 7.22
N TYR A 67 -0.15 1.30 7.43
CA TYR A 67 0.45 2.58 7.06
C TYR A 67 1.75 2.84 7.83
N GLU A 68 1.73 2.73 9.16
CA GLU A 68 2.94 2.96 9.97
C GLU A 68 4.05 1.96 9.62
N ALA A 69 3.67 0.71 9.33
CA ALA A 69 4.60 -0.33 8.90
C ALA A 69 5.23 -0.01 7.52
N ALA A 70 4.45 0.56 6.60
CA ALA A 70 4.93 1.02 5.29
C ALA A 70 5.79 2.30 5.40
N VAL A 71 5.49 3.20 6.33
CA VAL A 71 6.34 4.36 6.63
C VAL A 71 7.69 3.92 7.18
N ALA A 72 7.72 2.96 8.11
CA ALA A 72 8.96 2.41 8.63
C ALA A 72 9.82 1.79 7.51
N ASP A 73 9.23 0.98 6.63
CA ASP A 73 9.94 0.45 5.46
C ASP A 73 10.46 1.57 4.55
N ALA A 74 9.67 2.63 4.35
CA ALA A 74 10.10 3.76 3.53
C ALA A 74 11.29 4.48 4.17
N VAL A 75 11.25 4.76 5.48
CA VAL A 75 12.37 5.36 6.22
C VAL A 75 13.65 4.53 6.00
N ASP A 76 13.55 3.21 6.13
CA ASP A 76 14.68 2.29 5.98
C ASP A 76 15.19 2.20 4.52
N GLU A 77 14.28 2.12 3.54
CA GLU A 77 14.65 1.94 2.12
C GLU A 77 15.15 3.21 1.46
N ILE A 78 14.59 4.37 1.82
CA ILE A 78 14.82 5.62 1.10
C ILE A 78 15.57 6.68 1.92
N GLY A 79 15.82 6.42 3.21
CA GLY A 79 16.65 7.25 4.08
C GLY A 79 16.03 8.61 4.44
N LEU A 80 14.72 8.78 4.27
CA LEU A 80 14.00 9.97 4.71
C LEU A 80 13.57 9.80 6.17
N GLU A 81 13.58 10.89 6.94
CA GLU A 81 13.10 10.85 8.32
C GLU A 81 11.58 10.64 8.37
N ARG A 82 11.07 9.92 9.40
CA ARG A 82 9.63 9.69 9.63
C ARG A 82 8.83 11.00 9.47
N LYS A 83 9.31 12.11 10.01
CA LYS A 83 8.64 13.42 9.98
C LYS A 83 8.35 13.96 8.57
N THR A 84 9.01 13.42 7.54
CA THR A 84 8.75 13.74 6.13
C THR A 84 7.40 13.18 5.67
N PHE A 85 6.96 12.08 6.27
CA PHE A 85 5.69 11.44 5.96
C PHE A 85 4.57 11.98 6.87
N PRO A 86 3.32 12.08 6.40
CA PRO A 86 2.20 12.60 7.19
C PRO A 86 1.89 11.70 8.39
N ALA A 87 1.32 12.28 9.45
CA ALA A 87 0.95 11.53 10.66
C ALA A 87 -0.10 10.45 10.38
N SER A 88 -0.99 10.67 9.41
CA SER A 88 -2.01 9.73 8.96
C SER A 88 -1.84 9.38 7.48
N ASN A 89 -2.30 8.21 7.07
CA ASN A 89 -2.27 7.79 5.67
C ASN A 89 -2.90 8.83 4.73
N PRO A 90 -2.18 9.36 3.73
CA PRO A 90 -2.69 10.36 2.79
C PRO A 90 -3.54 9.76 1.66
N PHE A 91 -3.56 8.43 1.50
CA PHE A 91 -4.24 7.77 0.39
C PHE A 91 -5.58 7.17 0.81
N SER A 92 -6.63 7.40 0.04
CA SER A 92 -7.91 6.71 0.28
C SER A 92 -7.84 5.23 -0.07
N GLU A 93 -8.78 4.42 0.46
CA GLU A 93 -8.94 3.02 0.07
C GLU A 93 -9.09 2.88 -1.46
N GLN A 94 -9.87 3.78 -2.07
CA GLN A 94 -10.07 3.79 -3.52
C GLN A 94 -8.75 4.06 -4.24
N GLN A 95 -7.93 5.02 -3.80
CA GLN A 95 -6.63 5.32 -4.39
C GLN A 95 -5.63 4.16 -4.25
N ILE A 96 -5.63 3.48 -3.10
CA ILE A 96 -4.78 2.30 -2.88
C ILE A 96 -5.20 1.17 -3.82
N CYS A 97 -6.50 0.94 -4.01
CA CYS A 97 -7.02 -0.15 -4.83
C CYS A 97 -7.14 0.17 -6.34
N ASP A 98 -7.13 1.45 -6.72
CA ASP A 98 -7.33 1.89 -8.11
C ASP A 98 -6.09 1.64 -8.97
N LYS A 99 -6.24 0.84 -10.03
CA LYS A 99 -5.18 0.49 -10.96
C LYS A 99 -4.57 1.70 -11.68
N ALA A 100 -5.33 2.76 -11.90
CA ALA A 100 -4.90 3.94 -12.64
C ALA A 100 -4.28 5.02 -11.76
N PHE A 101 -4.47 4.95 -10.43
CA PHE A 101 -4.01 6.00 -9.53
C PHE A 101 -2.50 5.96 -9.31
N PHE A 102 -1.85 7.09 -9.55
CA PHE A 102 -0.51 7.42 -9.10
C PHE A 102 -0.52 8.87 -8.58
N PRO A 103 0.04 9.15 -7.39
CA PRO A 103 0.12 10.51 -6.89
C PRO A 103 1.03 11.35 -7.79
N ASN A 104 0.62 12.60 -8.05
CA ASN A 104 1.39 13.54 -8.86
C ASN A 104 2.64 14.01 -8.11
#